data_AF-A0A3G5CT90-F1
#
_entry.id   AF-A0A3G5CT90-F1
#
_cell.length_a   1.000
_cell.length_b   1.000
_cell.length_c   1.000
_cell.angle_alpha   90.00
_cell.angle_beta   90.00
_cell.angle_gamma   90.00
#
_symmetry.space_group_name_H-M   'P 1'
#
loop_
_entity.id
_entity.type
_entity.pdbx_description
1 polymer ?
#
loop_
_entity_poly.entity_id
_entity_poly.type
_entity_poly.pdbx_seq_one_letter_code
_entity_poly.pdbx_strand_id
1 'polypeptide(L)'
;MTRVRRGFVARRYRKNILDSTSGFRSAHSKLFRIANQRRGKALYCAYMDRKNRKRIFRRLWISRINAAARRGGITYSSTIHGLYKNQIYLNRKTLSQMVILDACRFYKIIQMISDKSNDLQN
;
A
#
# COMPACT_ATOMS: atom_id res chain seq x y z
N MET A 1 11.71 38.95 -41.69
CA MET A 1 11.31 37.89 -40.74
C MET A 1 9.79 37.78 -40.70
N THR A 2 9.24 36.57 -40.83
CA THR A 2 7.78 36.33 -40.90
C THR A 2 7.20 36.08 -39.50
N ARG A 3 6.15 36.81 -39.11
CA ARG A 3 5.49 36.66 -37.80
C ARG A 3 4.62 35.39 -37.77
N VAL A 4 4.99 34.41 -36.95
CA VAL A 4 4.20 33.18 -36.73
C VAL A 4 3.24 33.36 -35.55
N ARG A 5 1.94 33.06 -35.74
CA ARG A 5 0.93 33.11 -34.68
C ARG A 5 0.87 31.78 -33.89
N ARG A 6 0.59 31.87 -32.59
CA ARG A 6 0.57 30.72 -31.65
C ARG A 6 -0.58 29.72 -31.85
N GLY A 7 -1.65 30.09 -32.56
CA GLY A 7 -2.70 29.18 -33.04
C GLY A 7 -3.37 28.28 -31.97
N PHE A 8 -3.83 27.10 -32.40
CA PHE A 8 -4.58 26.14 -31.59
C PHE A 8 -3.75 25.38 -30.56
N VAL A 9 -2.42 25.38 -30.70
CA VAL A 9 -1.48 24.62 -29.84
C VAL A 9 -1.67 25.00 -28.37
N ALA A 10 -1.84 26.30 -28.10
CA ALA A 10 -2.09 26.81 -26.76
C ALA A 10 -3.41 26.35 -26.16
N ARG A 11 -4.48 26.34 -26.98
CA ARG A 11 -5.82 25.90 -26.56
C ARG A 11 -5.82 24.41 -26.26
N ARG A 12 -5.18 23.59 -27.10
CA ARG A 12 -5.03 22.15 -26.91
C ARG A 12 -4.30 21.83 -25.61
N TYR A 13 -3.18 22.51 -25.32
CA TYR A 13 -2.44 22.32 -24.07
C TYR A 13 -3.28 22.66 -22.83
N ARG A 14 -3.99 23.80 -22.84
CA ARG A 14 -4.86 24.19 -21.71
C ARG A 14 -5.99 23.20 -21.50
N LYS A 15 -6.62 22.71 -22.58
CA LYS A 15 -7.68 21.70 -22.53
C LYS A 15 -7.19 20.41 -21.87
N ASN A 16 -6.05 19.88 -22.31
CA ASN A 16 -5.46 18.67 -21.70
C ASN A 16 -5.22 18.80 -20.19
N ILE A 17 -4.80 19.99 -19.73
CA ILE A 17 -4.61 20.25 -18.29
C ILE A 17 -5.93 20.28 -17.54
N LEU A 18 -6.95 20.96 -18.09
CA LEU A 18 -8.28 21.01 -17.49
C LEU A 18 -8.94 19.63 -17.46
N ASP A 19 -8.81 18.85 -18.53
CA ASP A 19 -9.34 17.49 -18.61
C ASP A 19 -8.78 16.59 -17.49
N SER A 20 -7.46 16.70 -17.22
CA SER A 20 -6.82 15.96 -16.12
C SER A 20 -7.18 16.46 -14.71
N THR A 21 -7.81 17.64 -14.59
CA THR A 21 -8.15 18.28 -13.31
C THR A 21 -9.67 18.41 -13.08
N SER A 22 -10.47 17.82 -13.96
CA SER A 22 -11.94 17.89 -13.99
C SER A 22 -12.62 17.52 -12.66
N GLY A 23 -12.05 16.58 -11.89
CA GLY A 23 -12.57 16.18 -10.56
C GLY A 23 -12.14 17.07 -9.39
N PHE A 24 -11.37 18.13 -9.60
CA PHE A 24 -10.94 19.00 -8.52
C PHE A 24 -12.01 19.99 -8.09
N ARG A 25 -11.99 20.34 -6.80
CA ARG A 25 -12.99 21.22 -6.19
C ARG A 25 -12.84 22.67 -6.67
N SER A 26 -13.96 23.32 -6.98
CA SER A 26 -14.06 24.76 -7.24
C SER A 26 -13.10 25.26 -8.34
N ALA A 27 -12.31 26.29 -8.06
CA ALA A 27 -11.42 26.93 -9.02
C ALA A 27 -10.33 25.99 -9.59
N HIS A 28 -10.02 24.89 -8.90
CA HIS A 28 -8.97 23.95 -9.30
C HIS A 28 -9.33 23.11 -10.54
N SER A 29 -10.61 23.02 -10.92
CA SER A 29 -11.06 22.35 -12.15
C SER A 29 -11.41 23.32 -13.28
N LYS A 30 -11.64 24.60 -12.96
CA LYS A 30 -12.12 25.61 -13.93
C LYS A 30 -11.00 26.55 -14.42
N LEU A 31 -10.16 27.06 -13.52
CA LEU A 31 -9.19 28.11 -13.85
C LEU A 31 -7.82 27.50 -14.20
N PHE A 32 -7.37 27.67 -15.43
CA PHE A 32 -6.12 27.07 -15.95
C PHE A 32 -4.89 27.29 -15.05
N ARG A 33 -4.67 28.52 -14.56
CA ARG A 33 -3.50 28.85 -13.74
C ARG A 33 -3.48 28.05 -12.43
N ILE A 34 -4.64 27.98 -11.76
CA ILE A 34 -4.82 27.29 -10.49
C ILE A 34 -4.81 25.77 -10.71
N ALA A 35 -5.47 25.29 -11.77
CA ALA A 35 -5.49 23.89 -12.18
C ALA A 35 -4.08 23.37 -12.45
N ASN A 36 -3.23 24.14 -13.15
CA ASN A 36 -1.86 23.74 -13.46
C ASN A 36 -1.00 23.59 -12.18
N GLN A 37 -1.11 24.54 -11.24
CA GLN A 37 -0.43 24.45 -9.94
C GLN A 37 -0.90 23.22 -9.16
N ARG A 38 -2.22 22.97 -9.13
CA ARG A 38 -2.79 21.82 -8.41
C ARG A 38 -2.39 20.49 -9.06
N ARG A 39 -2.37 20.43 -10.39
CA ARG A 39 -1.90 19.27 -11.16
C ARG A 39 -0.47 18.89 -10.79
N GLY A 40 0.45 19.87 -10.74
CA GLY A 40 1.84 19.63 -10.34
C GLY A 40 1.94 19.01 -8.94
N LYS A 41 1.23 19.59 -7.96
CA LYS A 41 1.16 19.05 -6.58
C LYS A 41 0.58 17.64 -6.54
N ALA A 42 -0.52 17.39 -7.26
CA ALA A 42 -1.16 16.08 -7.31
C ALA A 42 -0.24 15.00 -7.90
N LEU A 43 0.50 15.31 -8.96
CA LEU A 43 1.46 14.38 -9.57
C LEU A 43 2.62 14.06 -8.62
N TYR A 44 3.14 15.07 -7.92
CA TYR A 44 4.18 14.87 -6.91
C TYR A 44 3.69 13.96 -5.77
N CYS A 45 2.53 14.24 -5.19
CA CYS A 45 1.93 13.39 -4.16
C CYS A 45 1.70 11.97 -4.68
N ALA A 46 1.14 11.80 -5.88
CA ALA A 46 0.91 10.48 -6.46
C ALA A 46 2.19 9.66 -6.66
N TYR A 47 3.32 10.31 -6.96
CA TYR A 47 4.62 9.65 -7.05
C TYR A 47 5.12 9.19 -5.67
N MET A 48 5.06 10.07 -4.67
CA MET A 48 5.48 9.73 -3.30
C MET A 48 4.57 8.65 -2.69
N ASP A 49 3.26 8.74 -2.91
CA ASP A 49 2.28 7.79 -2.38
C ASP A 49 2.43 6.41 -3.01
N ARG A 50 2.88 6.29 -4.27
CA ARG A 50 3.23 4.99 -4.86
C ARG A 50 4.36 4.29 -4.09
N LYS A 51 5.34 5.05 -3.59
CA LYS A 51 6.40 4.51 -2.72
C LYS A 51 5.86 4.18 -1.32
N ASN A 52 5.06 5.08 -0.74
CA ASN A 52 4.49 4.90 0.60
C ASN A 52 3.47 3.75 0.67
N ARG A 53 2.72 3.48 -0.39
CA ARG A 53 1.73 2.39 -0.48
C ARG A 53 2.31 1.04 -0.08
N LYS A 54 3.57 0.75 -0.47
CA LYS A 54 4.27 -0.48 -0.08
C LYS A 54 4.44 -0.59 1.44
N ARG A 55 4.77 0.52 2.12
CA ARG A 55 4.91 0.59 3.58
C ARG A 55 3.57 0.50 4.29
N ILE A 56 2.55 1.19 3.78
CA ILE A 56 1.19 1.20 4.35
C ILE A 56 0.60 -0.21 4.34
N PHE A 57 0.68 -0.93 3.21
CA PHE A 57 0.19 -2.31 3.15
C PHE A 57 0.97 -3.26 4.06
N ARG A 58 2.30 -3.13 4.13
CA ARG A 58 3.10 -3.93 5.05
C ARG A 58 2.69 -3.68 6.51
N ARG A 59 2.46 -2.44 6.90
CA ARG A 59 1.96 -2.09 8.24
C ARG A 59 0.61 -2.73 8.52
N LEU A 60 -0.31 -2.68 7.57
CA LEU A 60 -1.63 -3.30 7.67
C LEU A 60 -1.53 -4.82 7.87
N TRP A 61 -0.70 -5.50 7.07
CA TRP A 61 -0.50 -6.95 7.18
C TRP A 61 0.06 -7.35 8.55
N ILE A 62 1.06 -6.60 9.04
CA ILE A 62 1.63 -6.85 10.37
C ILE A 62 0.57 -6.67 11.47
N SER A 63 -0.24 -5.61 11.39
CA SER A 63 -1.30 -5.35 12.36
C SER A 63 -2.33 -6.49 12.39
N ARG A 64 -2.75 -6.99 11.23
CA ARG A 64 -3.68 -8.12 11.10
C ARG A 64 -3.10 -9.41 11.68
N ILE A 65 -1.86 -9.75 11.31
CA ILE A 65 -1.17 -10.93 11.84
C ILE A 65 -1.01 -10.83 13.35
N ASN A 66 -0.62 -9.66 13.87
CA ASN A 66 -0.43 -9.45 15.30
C ASN A 66 -1.74 -9.64 16.09
N ALA A 67 -2.86 -9.13 15.56
CA ALA A 67 -4.17 -9.31 16.18
C ALA A 67 -4.55 -10.81 16.25
N ALA A 68 -4.33 -11.56 15.18
CA ALA A 68 -4.62 -13.00 15.15
C ALA A 68 -3.66 -13.82 16.02
N ALA A 69 -2.36 -13.49 16.00
CA ALA A 69 -1.35 -14.12 16.82
C ALA A 69 -1.65 -13.99 18.32
N ARG A 70 -2.08 -12.80 18.74
CA ARG A 70 -2.45 -12.54 20.14
C ARG A 70 -3.66 -13.37 20.59
N ARG A 71 -4.61 -13.65 19.70
CA ARG A 71 -5.72 -14.57 20.02
C ARG A 71 -5.23 -16.01 20.25
N GLY A 72 -4.15 -16.40 19.59
CA GLY A 72 -3.45 -17.68 19.82
C GLY A 72 -2.41 -17.63 20.94
N GLY A 73 -2.41 -16.60 21.80
CA GLY A 73 -1.50 -16.49 22.94
C GLY A 73 -0.05 -16.10 22.63
N ILE A 74 0.31 -15.86 21.36
CA ILE A 74 1.68 -15.53 20.96
C ILE A 74 1.81 -14.13 20.37
N THR A 75 3.02 -13.56 20.42
CA THR A 75 3.30 -12.24 19.84
C THR A 75 3.70 -12.36 18.37
N TYR A 76 3.48 -11.29 17.59
CA TYR A 76 3.95 -11.25 16.20
C TYR A 76 5.44 -11.58 16.04
N SER A 77 6.31 -11.09 16.93
CA SER A 77 7.75 -11.38 16.85
C SER A 77 8.04 -12.88 16.95
N SER A 78 7.43 -13.53 17.95
CA SER A 78 7.54 -14.98 18.15
C SER A 78 6.98 -15.76 16.95
N THR A 79 5.84 -15.35 16.39
CA THR A 79 5.25 -16.02 15.21
C THR A 79 6.21 -16.02 14.01
N ILE A 80 6.84 -14.88 13.73
CA ILE A 80 7.76 -14.75 12.60
C ILE A 80 9.05 -15.53 12.86
N HIS A 81 9.59 -15.44 14.09
CA HIS A 81 10.75 -16.21 14.48
C HIS A 81 10.52 -17.72 14.31
N GLY A 82 9.38 -18.22 14.80
CA GLY A 82 9.00 -19.63 14.67
C GLY A 82 8.79 -20.08 13.22
N LEU A 83 8.20 -19.24 12.37
CA LEU A 83 8.09 -19.53 10.93
C LEU A 83 9.46 -19.69 10.27
N TYR A 84 10.43 -18.82 10.58
CA TYR A 84 11.79 -18.94 10.05
C TYR A 84 12.52 -20.17 10.60
N LYS A 85 12.37 -20.48 11.89
CA LYS A 85 12.94 -21.69 12.52
C LYS A 85 12.42 -22.96 11.85
N ASN A 86 11.15 -22.97 11.47
CA ASN A 86 10.50 -24.07 10.77
C ASN A 86 10.72 -24.06 9.24
N GLN A 87 11.57 -23.17 8.73
CA GLN A 87 11.88 -23.03 7.29
C GLN A 87 10.65 -22.72 6.41
N ILE A 88 9.62 -22.09 6.99
CA ILE A 88 8.40 -21.69 6.28
C ILE A 88 8.55 -20.24 5.79
N TYR A 89 8.91 -20.07 4.52
CA TYR A 89 9.15 -18.75 3.90
C TYR A 89 7.87 -18.08 3.39
N LEU A 90 6.90 -17.85 4.27
CA LEU A 90 5.65 -17.18 3.90
C LEU A 90 5.76 -15.66 3.93
N ASN A 91 5.24 -15.03 2.88
CA ASN A 91 5.12 -13.57 2.81
C ASN A 91 4.02 -13.05 3.76
N ARG A 92 4.22 -11.85 4.32
CA ARG A 92 3.24 -11.22 5.22
C ARG A 92 1.89 -10.93 4.54
N LYS A 93 1.90 -10.70 3.22
CA LYS A 93 0.69 -10.56 2.42
C LYS A 93 -0.16 -11.82 2.47
N THR A 94 0.44 -12.98 2.19
CA THR A 94 -0.25 -14.27 2.16
C THR A 94 -0.69 -14.68 3.56
N LEU A 95 0.17 -14.48 4.56
CA LEU A 95 -0.17 -14.74 5.96
C LEU A 95 -1.36 -13.88 6.43
N SER A 96 -1.35 -12.58 6.12
CA SER A 96 -2.49 -11.69 6.44
C SER A 96 -3.75 -12.06 5.69
N GLN A 97 -3.67 -12.60 4.48
CA GLN A 97 -4.85 -13.03 3.73
C GLN A 97 -5.42 -14.33 4.31
N MET A 98 -4.56 -15.26 4.69
CA MET A 98 -4.94 -16.52 5.32
C MET A 98 -5.62 -16.29 6.67
N VAL A 99 -5.16 -15.31 7.46
CA VAL A 99 -5.84 -14.90 8.70
C VAL A 99 -7.29 -14.49 8.46
N ILE A 100 -7.60 -13.86 7.33
CA ILE A 100 -8.94 -13.35 7.02
C ILE A 100 -9.83 -14.44 6.42
N LEU A 101 -9.29 -15.20 5.46
CA LEU A 101 -10.06 -16.21 4.74
C LEU A 101 -10.22 -17.49 5.56
N ASP A 102 -9.14 -17.97 6.18
CA ASP A 102 -9.04 -19.29 6.81
C ASP A 102 -8.37 -19.21 8.19
N ALA A 103 -9.07 -18.60 9.16
CA ALA A 103 -8.57 -18.45 10.52
C ALA A 103 -8.17 -19.79 11.17
N CYS A 104 -8.95 -20.86 10.93
CA CYS A 104 -8.66 -22.20 11.46
C CYS A 104 -7.28 -22.73 11.03
N ARG A 105 -6.89 -22.48 9.78
CA ARG A 105 -5.61 -22.94 9.22
C ARG A 105 -4.44 -22.15 9.81
N PHE A 106 -4.65 -20.86 10.06
CA PHE A 106 -3.68 -20.02 10.77
C PHE A 106 -3.44 -20.48 12.20
N TYR A 107 -4.49 -20.86 12.95
CA TYR A 107 -4.31 -21.40 14.30
C TYR A 107 -3.56 -22.73 14.31
N LYS A 108 -3.80 -23.63 13.34
CA LYS A 108 -3.00 -24.86 13.21
C LYS A 108 -1.52 -24.58 13.00
N ILE A 109 -1.18 -23.56 12.21
CA ILE A 109 0.22 -23.13 12.02
C ILE A 109 0.80 -22.58 13.32
N ILE A 110 0.04 -21.79 14.07
CA ILE A 110 0.48 -21.28 15.38
C ILE A 110 0.80 -22.44 16.34
N GLN A 111 -0.08 -23.43 16.40
CA GLN A 111 0.11 -24.60 17.26
C GLN A 111 1.37 -25.38 16.86
N MET A 112 1.53 -25.67 15.56
CA MET A 112 2.74 -26.32 15.02
C MET A 112 4.04 -25.57 15.38
N ILE A 113 3.99 -24.23 15.41
CA ILE A 113 5.14 -23.41 15.80
C ILE A 113 5.47 -23.56 17.30
N SER A 114 4.44 -23.59 18.15
CA SER A 114 4.60 -23.72 19.60
C SER A 114 5.17 -25.09 19.99
N ASP A 115 4.72 -26.15 19.34
CA ASP A 115 5.17 -27.52 19.68
C ASP A 115 6.66 -27.69 19.36
N LYS A 116 7.09 -27.21 18.19
CA LYS A 116 8.48 -27.35 17.71
C LYS A 116 9.49 -26.44 18.43
N SER A 117 9.03 -25.41 19.15
CA SER A 117 9.91 -24.65 20.04
C SER A 117 10.36 -25.46 21.26
N ASN A 118 9.52 -26.39 21.73
CA ASN A 118 9.81 -27.23 22.89
C ASN A 118 10.79 -28.36 22.55
N ASP A 119 10.69 -28.94 21.34
CA ASP A 119 11.59 -30.01 20.86
C ASP A 119 13.06 -29.58 20.69
N LEU A 120 13.33 -28.27 20.67
CA LEU A 120 14.69 -27.72 20.50
C LEU A 120 15.30 -27.23 21.82
N GLN A 121 14.59 -27.38 22.94
CA GLN A 121 15.10 -27.14 24.29
C GLN A 121 15.37 -28.44 25.08
N ASN A 122 14.95 -29.58 24.55
CA ASN A 122 15.37 -30.92 24.98
C ASN A 122 16.48 -31.44 24.06
#